data_AF-A0A1V5C3F0-F1
#
_entry.id   AF-A0A1V5C3F0-F1
#
_cell.length_a   1.000
_cell.length_b   1.000
_cell.length_c   1.000
_cell.angle_alpha   90.00
_cell.angle_beta   90.00
_cell.angle_gamma   90.00
#
_symmetry.space_group_name_H-M   'P 1'
#
loop_
_entity.id
_entity.type
_entity.pdbx_description
1 polymer ?
#
loop_
_entity_poly.entity_id
_entity_poly.type
_entity_poly.pdbx_seq_one_letter_code
_entity_poly.pdbx_strand_id
1 'polypeptide(L)'
;MNVLLSIKPQYVDKILSGEKKFEFRRKIFRRQVELAYVYCNSHVKRIVGTFTVGEILSGTQEQIWAMCGEKGGIEKEAFFRYFSGAAKAYAIEIVNFHEFAEAVIPEQLIEKFYPPQSFYYVPSWIPACIHLHEGKELLASNSVVDG
;
A
#
# COMPACT_ATOMS: atom_id res chain seq x y z
N MET A 1 14.28 1.79 4.13
CA MET A 1 13.30 2.84 4.54
C MET A 1 11.89 2.33 4.27
N ASN A 2 10.88 2.92 4.91
CA ASN A 2 9.48 2.53 4.70
C ASN A 2 8.67 3.68 4.10
N VAL A 3 7.59 3.34 3.41
CA VAL A 3 6.68 4.33 2.80
C VAL A 3 5.23 4.03 3.14
N LEU A 4 4.38 5.05 3.04
CA LEU A 4 2.93 4.93 3.07
C LEU A 4 2.40 5.24 1.67
N LEU A 5 1.57 4.34 1.14
CA LEU A 5 0.89 4.47 -0.13
C LEU A 5 -0.62 4.60 0.08
N SER A 6 -1.24 5.58 -0.58
CA SER A 6 -2.70 5.72 -0.62
C SER A 6 -3.26 4.89 -1.77
N ILE A 7 -4.08 3.88 -1.48
CA ILE A 7 -4.68 2.95 -2.45
C ILE A 7 -6.21 3.00 -2.29
N LYS A 8 -6.95 2.91 -3.41
CA LYS A 8 -8.42 2.88 -3.37
C LYS A 8 -8.94 1.53 -2.87
N PRO A 9 -10.09 1.48 -2.16
CA PRO A 9 -10.67 0.25 -1.62
C PRO A 9 -10.71 -0.92 -2.62
N GLN A 10 -11.28 -0.69 -3.80
CA GLN A 10 -11.37 -1.69 -4.88
C GLN A 10 -10.02 -2.31 -5.30
N TYR A 11 -8.89 -1.62 -5.10
CA TYR A 11 -7.56 -2.16 -5.41
C TYR A 11 -6.93 -2.84 -4.20
N VAL A 12 -7.28 -2.42 -2.98
CA VAL A 12 -6.92 -3.14 -1.75
C VAL A 12 -7.58 -4.52 -1.76
N ASP A 13 -8.86 -4.61 -2.10
CA ASP A 13 -9.59 -5.88 -2.19
C ASP A 13 -8.93 -6.85 -3.18
N LYS A 14 -8.41 -6.32 -4.30
CA LYS A 14 -7.67 -7.12 -5.30
C LYS A 14 -6.28 -7.54 -4.83
N ILE A 15 -5.65 -6.78 -3.94
CA ILE A 15 -4.38 -7.19 -3.32
C ILE A 15 -4.66 -8.35 -2.36
N LEU A 16 -5.70 -8.21 -1.52
CA LEU A 16 -6.14 -9.23 -0.57
C LEU A 16 -6.54 -10.54 -1.25
N SER A 17 -7.29 -10.46 -2.35
CA SER A 17 -7.65 -11.65 -3.14
C SER A 17 -6.47 -12.28 -3.90
N GLY A 18 -5.35 -11.57 -3.98
CA GLY A 18 -4.17 -11.97 -4.73
C GLY A 18 -4.25 -11.72 -6.23
N GLU A 19 -5.33 -11.15 -6.77
CA GLU A 19 -5.48 -10.76 -8.18
C GLU A 19 -4.42 -9.71 -8.59
N LYS A 20 -4.21 -8.71 -7.72
CA LYS A 20 -3.29 -7.60 -7.95
C LYS A 20 -1.91 -7.90 -7.36
N LYS A 21 -0.91 -8.06 -8.22
CA LYS A 21 0.49 -8.27 -7.86
C LYS A 21 1.37 -7.04 -8.08
N PHE A 22 0.89 -6.04 -8.81
CA PHE A 22 1.64 -4.80 -9.07
C PHE A 22 0.83 -3.56 -8.70
N GLU A 23 1.47 -2.63 -7.98
CA GLU A 23 0.96 -1.29 -7.73
C GLU A 23 1.56 -0.28 -8.71
N PHE A 24 0.69 0.45 -9.43
CA PHE A 24 1.12 1.37 -10.46
C PHE A 24 1.24 2.80 -9.95
N ARG A 25 2.33 3.48 -10.27
CA ARG A 25 2.59 4.86 -9.85
C ARG A 25 3.22 5.69 -10.95
N ARG A 26 2.90 6.99 -10.98
CA ARG A 26 3.53 7.99 -11.87
C ARG A 26 4.89 8.51 -11.36
N LYS A 27 5.14 8.37 -10.06
CA LYS A 27 6.37 8.76 -9.37
C LYS A 27 6.84 7.61 -8.49
N ILE A 28 8.14 7.45 -8.37
CA ILE A 28 8.76 6.41 -7.54
C ILE A 28 9.59 6.99 -6.41
N PHE A 29 10.00 6.13 -5.49
CA PHE A 29 10.82 6.47 -4.34
C PHE A 29 12.18 7.02 -4.77
N ARG A 30 12.70 7.97 -3.99
CA ARG A 30 14.05 8.54 -4.13
C ARG A 30 15.10 7.82 -3.27
N ARG A 31 14.68 6.83 -2.49
CA ARG A 31 15.51 6.04 -1.57
C ARG A 31 15.08 4.58 -1.68
N GLN A 32 15.95 3.66 -1.25
CA GLN A 32 15.60 2.25 -1.16
C GLN A 32 14.50 2.05 -0.12
N VAL A 33 13.42 1.40 -0.55
CA VAL A 33 12.25 1.10 0.27
C VAL A 33 12.09 -0.40 0.36
N GLU A 34 11.90 -0.89 1.58
CA GLU A 34 11.73 -2.33 1.85
C GLU A 34 10.26 -2.66 2.10
N LEU A 35 9.56 -1.82 2.87
CA LEU A 35 8.17 -2.04 3.23
C LEU A 35 7.29 -0.85 2.84
N ALA A 36 6.13 -1.15 2.27
CA ALA A 36 5.08 -0.20 1.99
C ALA A 36 3.86 -0.47 2.89
N TYR A 37 3.48 0.54 3.66
CA TYR A 37 2.21 0.60 4.39
C TYR A 37 1.11 1.03 3.42
N VAL A 38 -0.06 0.43 3.55
CA VAL A 38 -1.21 0.72 2.67
C VAL A 38 -2.28 1.46 3.45
N TYR A 39 -2.44 2.75 3.12
CA TYR A 39 -3.60 3.53 3.50
C TYR A 39 -4.72 3.32 2.49
N CYS A 40 -5.82 2.71 2.92
CA CYS A 40 -7.03 2.56 2.14
C CYS A 40 -7.84 3.87 2.20
N ASN A 41 -7.95 4.56 1.06
CA ASN A 41 -8.56 5.88 0.98
C ASN A 41 -10.09 5.85 0.85
N SER A 42 -10.70 7.02 0.60
CA SER A 42 -12.14 7.22 0.48
C SER A 42 -12.92 7.00 1.78
N HIS A 43 -13.77 5.96 1.88
CA HIS A 43 -14.65 5.74 3.03
C HIS A 43 -13.98 4.94 4.14
N VAL A 44 -12.94 4.16 3.84
CA VAL A 44 -12.23 3.34 4.84
C VAL A 44 -11.36 4.22 5.73
N LYS A 45 -10.49 5.05 5.15
CA LYS A 45 -9.59 5.98 5.85
C LYS A 45 -8.78 5.31 6.96
N ARG A 46 -8.15 4.17 6.65
CA ARG A 46 -7.30 3.42 7.58
C ARG A 46 -6.04 2.92 6.91
N ILE A 47 -5.00 2.69 7.71
CA ILE A 47 -3.86 1.86 7.31
C ILE A 47 -4.26 0.41 7.55
N VAL A 48 -4.34 -0.37 6.48
CA VAL A 48 -4.96 -1.71 6.50
C VAL A 48 -3.95 -2.85 6.46
N GLY A 49 -2.67 -2.53 6.26
CA GLY A 49 -1.64 -3.55 6.16
C GLY A 49 -0.35 -3.05 5.56
N THR A 50 0.53 -3.99 5.26
CA THR A 50 1.83 -3.74 4.64
C THR A 50 2.13 -4.75 3.54
N PHE A 51 3.05 -4.42 2.64
CA PHE A 51 3.70 -5.40 1.77
C PHE A 51 5.18 -5.10 1.62
N THR A 52 5.95 -6.15 1.36
CA THR A 52 7.35 -6.04 0.96
C THR A 52 7.43 -5.54 -0.47
N VAL A 53 8.20 -4.46 -0.67
CA VAL A 53 8.48 -3.92 -2.01
C VAL A 53 9.42 -4.88 -2.73
N GLY A 54 8.91 -5.55 -3.76
CA GLY A 54 9.69 -6.43 -4.63
C GLY A 54 10.37 -5.65 -5.76
N GLU A 55 10.39 -6.23 -6.96
CA GLU A 55 10.94 -5.56 -8.14
C GLU A 55 10.15 -4.29 -8.48
N ILE A 56 10.87 -3.23 -8.87
CA ILE A 56 10.29 -2.00 -9.38
C ILE A 56 10.64 -1.86 -10.86
N LEU A 57 9.65 -2.08 -11.71
CA LEU A 57 9.77 -1.92 -13.15
C LEU A 57 9.44 -0.49 -13.56
N SER A 58 10.13 0.02 -14.59
CA SER A 58 9.86 1.35 -15.13
C SER A 58 10.04 1.40 -16.64
N GLY A 59 9.20 2.17 -17.33
CA GLY A 59 9.21 2.28 -18.80
C GLY A 59 8.11 3.21 -19.30
N THR A 60 7.81 3.14 -20.60
CA THR A 60 6.60 3.77 -21.13
C THR A 60 5.36 3.07 -20.58
N GLN A 61 4.20 3.72 -20.68
CA GLN A 61 2.93 3.12 -20.26
C GLN A 61 2.64 1.82 -21.03
N GLU A 62 2.98 1.74 -22.33
CA GLU A 62 2.81 0.55 -23.16
C GLU A 62 3.71 -0.60 -22.69
N GLN A 63 4.98 -0.32 -22.39
CA GLN A 63 5.93 -1.31 -21.89
C GLN A 63 5.48 -1.86 -20.54
N ILE A 64 5.10 -0.97 -19.60
CA ILE A 64 4.62 -1.40 -18.29
C ILE A 64 3.33 -2.19 -18.40
N TRP A 65 2.40 -1.78 -19.27
CA TRP A 65 1.16 -2.53 -19.49
C TRP A 65 1.46 -3.94 -20.02
N ALA A 66 2.35 -4.07 -21.01
CA ALA A 66 2.72 -5.36 -21.58
C ALA A 66 3.33 -6.32 -20.55
N MET A 67 4.12 -5.81 -19.60
CA MET A 67 4.77 -6.63 -18.56
C MET A 67 3.86 -6.95 -17.38
N CYS A 68 3.03 -5.99 -16.94
CA CYS A 68 2.37 -6.04 -15.63
C CYS A 68 0.85 -5.91 -15.69
N GLY A 69 0.26 -5.54 -16.83
CA GLY A 69 -1.14 -5.13 -16.94
C GLY A 69 -2.12 -6.18 -16.43
N GLU A 70 -1.96 -7.43 -16.85
CA GLU A 70 -2.82 -8.57 -16.46
C GLU A 70 -2.77 -8.85 -14.95
N LYS A 71 -1.66 -8.53 -14.29
CA LYS A 71 -1.46 -8.70 -12.84
C LYS A 71 -1.61 -7.39 -12.06
N GLY A 72 -2.08 -6.32 -12.72
CA GLY A 72 -2.19 -4.98 -12.15
C GLY A 72 -3.51 -4.70 -11.43
N GLY A 73 -4.50 -5.59 -11.57
CA GLY A 73 -5.83 -5.46 -10.97
C GLY A 73 -6.62 -4.23 -11.47
N ILE A 74 -6.29 -3.69 -12.65
CA ILE A 74 -6.91 -2.51 -13.23
C ILE A 74 -7.22 -2.76 -14.71
N GLU A 75 -8.36 -2.25 -15.17
CA GLU A 75 -8.72 -2.31 -16.59
C GLU A 75 -7.74 -1.52 -17.46
N LYS A 76 -7.51 -2.00 -18.68
CA LYS A 76 -6.56 -1.40 -19.62
C LYS A 76 -6.84 0.08 -19.85
N GLU A 77 -8.09 0.43 -20.12
CA GLU A 77 -8.51 1.80 -20.40
C GLU A 77 -8.33 2.70 -19.18
N ALA A 78 -8.51 2.16 -17.97
CA ALA A 78 -8.29 2.89 -16.73
C ALA A 78 -6.79 3.11 -16.46
N PHE A 79 -5.94 2.12 -16.77
CA PHE A 79 -4.49 2.24 -16.69
C PHE A 79 -3.97 3.34 -17.63
N PHE A 80 -4.29 3.29 -18.92
CA PHE A 80 -3.81 4.29 -19.89
C PHE A 80 -4.35 5.68 -19.58
N ARG A 81 -5.58 5.79 -19.06
CA ARG A 81 -6.13 7.07 -18.58
C ARG A 81 -5.35 7.61 -17.38
N TYR A 82 -4.99 6.77 -16.41
CA TYR A 82 -4.21 7.16 -15.24
C TYR A 82 -2.81 7.68 -15.62
N PHE A 83 -2.19 7.08 -16.65
CA PHE A 83 -0.87 7.47 -17.15
C PHE A 83 -0.89 8.50 -18.28
N SER A 84 -2.06 9.02 -18.67
CA SER A 84 -2.15 10.04 -19.71
C SER A 84 -1.25 11.25 -19.43
N GLY A 85 -0.45 11.62 -20.43
CA GLY A 85 0.54 12.69 -20.36
C GLY A 85 1.76 12.40 -19.46
N ALA A 86 1.92 11.19 -18.93
CA ALA A 86 3.12 10.80 -18.19
C ALA A 86 4.19 10.24 -19.15
N ALA A 87 5.41 10.76 -19.07
CA ALA A 87 6.54 10.23 -19.84
C ALA A 87 7.00 8.84 -19.35
N LYS A 88 6.67 8.48 -18.10
CA LYS A 88 7.07 7.22 -17.48
C LYS A 88 5.97 6.65 -16.60
N ALA A 89 5.87 5.33 -16.60
CA ALA A 89 5.08 4.54 -15.67
C ALA A 89 6.01 3.68 -14.80
N TYR A 90 5.58 3.42 -13.56
CA TYR A 90 6.26 2.53 -12.63
C TYR A 90 5.28 1.45 -12.15
N ALA A 91 5.78 0.23 -12.02
CA ALA A 91 5.08 -0.89 -11.41
C ALA A 91 5.90 -1.40 -10.23
N ILE A 92 5.30 -1.39 -9.05
CA ILE A 92 5.89 -1.88 -7.80
C ILE A 92 5.33 -3.26 -7.55
N GLU A 93 6.18 -4.28 -7.51
CA GLU A 93 5.76 -5.62 -7.13
C GLU A 93 5.33 -5.66 -5.65
N ILE A 94 4.19 -6.29 -5.43
CA ILE A 94 3.59 -6.48 -4.11
C ILE A 94 3.93 -7.90 -3.64
N VAL A 95 4.87 -7.99 -2.70
CA VAL A 95 5.32 -9.26 -2.14
C VAL A 95 4.82 -9.37 -0.69
N ASN A 96 4.32 -10.55 -0.31
CA ASN A 96 3.89 -10.86 1.06
C ASN A 96 3.00 -9.78 1.68
N PHE A 97 1.85 -9.50 1.07
CA PHE A 97 0.90 -8.58 1.68
C PHE A 97 0.40 -9.15 3.02
N HIS A 98 0.59 -8.38 4.09
CA HIS A 98 0.12 -8.67 5.44
C HIS A 98 -0.99 -7.68 5.80
N GLU A 99 -2.22 -8.18 5.90
CA GLU A 99 -3.35 -7.43 6.41
C GLU A 99 -3.24 -7.31 7.94
N PHE A 100 -3.55 -6.12 8.47
CA PHE A 100 -3.61 -5.93 9.92
C PHE A 100 -4.93 -6.47 10.47
N ALA A 101 -4.88 -7.12 11.63
CA ALA A 101 -6.09 -7.57 12.32
C ALA A 101 -7.04 -6.41 12.65
N GLU A 102 -6.48 -5.27 13.06
CA GLU A 102 -7.21 -4.01 13.24
C GLU A 102 -6.60 -2.91 12.35
N ALA A 103 -7.46 -2.28 11.56
CA ALA A 103 -7.04 -1.21 10.66
C ALA A 103 -6.76 0.09 11.43
N VAL A 104 -5.56 0.65 11.27
CA VAL A 104 -5.06 1.76 12.10
C VAL A 104 -5.58 3.11 11.60
N ILE A 105 -6.01 3.98 12.52
CA ILE A 105 -6.37 5.37 12.22
C ILE A 105 -5.07 6.17 12.05
N PRO A 106 -4.74 6.67 10.85
CA PRO A 106 -3.46 7.33 10.61
C PRO A 106 -3.28 8.60 11.45
N GLU A 107 -4.36 9.30 11.81
CA GLU A 107 -4.33 10.48 12.66
C GLU A 107 -3.86 10.18 14.10
N GLN A 108 -3.94 8.92 14.57
CA GLN A 108 -3.36 8.51 15.85
C GLN A 108 -1.83 8.42 15.80
N LEU A 109 -1.26 8.33 14.59
CA LEU A 109 0.17 8.15 14.37
C LEU A 109 0.82 9.39 13.76
N ILE A 110 0.10 10.11 12.91
CA ILE A 110 0.64 11.21 12.11
C ILE A 110 -0.21 12.45 12.37
N GLU A 111 0.36 13.43 13.07
CA GLU A 111 -0.30 14.71 13.30
C GLU A 111 -0.61 15.39 11.95
N LYS A 112 -1.85 15.89 11.79
CA LYS A 112 -2.33 16.54 10.56
C LYS A 112 -2.09 15.67 9.32
N PHE A 113 -2.49 14.40 9.41
CA PHE A 113 -2.37 13.46 8.31
C PHE A 113 -3.15 13.91 7.05
N TYR A 114 -2.48 13.82 5.90
CA TYR A 114 -3.11 13.93 4.58
C TYR A 114 -2.73 12.72 3.73
N PRO A 115 -3.69 12.07 3.04
CA PRO A 115 -3.39 10.94 2.18
C PRO A 115 -2.35 11.32 1.11
N PRO A 116 -1.25 10.56 0.97
CA PRO A 116 -0.20 10.91 0.03
C PRO A 116 -0.69 10.75 -1.43
N GLN A 117 -0.47 11.76 -2.25
CA GLN A 117 -0.76 11.70 -3.69
C GLN A 117 0.19 10.71 -4.42
N SER A 118 1.44 10.60 -3.96
CA SER A 118 2.44 9.67 -4.51
C SER A 118 2.88 8.66 -3.47
N PHE A 119 3.57 9.12 -2.42
CA PHE A 119 3.96 8.33 -1.25
C PHE A 119 4.38 9.29 -0.13
N TYR A 120 4.45 8.79 1.10
CA TYR A 120 5.04 9.49 2.25
C TYR A 120 6.13 8.60 2.86
N TYR A 121 7.32 9.12 3.13
CA TYR A 121 8.33 8.35 3.85
C TYR A 121 7.94 8.25 5.32
N VAL A 122 7.81 7.02 5.79
CA VAL A 122 7.37 6.72 7.15
C VAL A 122 8.57 6.86 8.09
N PRO A 123 8.50 7.74 9.12
CA PRO A 123 9.50 7.79 10.18
C PRO A 123 9.68 6.44 10.87
N SER A 124 10.89 6.16 11.35
CA SER A 124 11.26 4.86 11.92
C SER A 124 10.45 4.44 13.15
N TRP A 125 9.78 5.37 13.84
CA TRP A 125 8.98 5.08 15.03
C TRP A 125 7.55 4.61 14.73
N ILE A 126 7.00 4.93 13.56
CA ILE A 126 5.64 4.49 13.18
C ILE A 126 5.50 2.95 13.13
N PRO A 127 6.44 2.19 12.53
CA PRO A 127 6.41 0.73 12.59
C PRO A 127 6.31 0.18 14.01
N ALA A 128 7.03 0.78 14.98
CA ALA A 128 6.97 0.36 16.37
C ALA A 128 5.59 0.63 17.00
N CYS A 129 4.96 1.76 16.69
CA CYS A 129 3.61 2.07 17.16
C CYS A 129 2.54 1.12 16.61
N ILE A 130 2.71 0.65 15.36
CA ILE A 130 1.80 -0.31 14.72
C ILE A 130 1.99 -1.71 15.32
N HIS A 131 3.23 -2.18 15.50
CA HIS A 131 3.49 -3.47 16.17
C HIS A 131 2.97 -3.50 17.61
N LEU A 132 3.03 -2.37 18.33
CA LEU A 132 2.45 -2.27 19.67
C LEU A 132 0.92 -2.34 19.66
N HIS A 133 0.24 -1.88 18.60
CA HIS A 133 -1.21 -2.07 18.48
C HIS A 133 -1.53 -3.55 18.25
N GLU A 134 -0.89 -4.19 17.28
CA GLU A 134 -1.11 -5.61 16.99
C GLU A 134 -0.79 -6.51 18.20
N GLY A 135 0.29 -6.20 18.95
CA GLY A 135 0.68 -6.96 20.14
C GLY A 135 -0.22 -6.73 21.36
N LYS A 136 -0.83 -5.55 21.53
CA LYS A 136 -1.76 -5.27 22.63
C LYS A 136 -3.10 -5.99 22.45
N GLU A 137 -3.58 -6.12 21.22
CA GLU A 137 -4.82 -6.85 20.94
C GLU A 137 -4.67 -8.37 21.05
N LEU A 138 -3.51 -8.93 20.70
CA LEU A 138 -3.19 -10.35 20.98
C LEU A 138 -3.24 -10.66 22.49
N LEU A 139 -2.85 -9.71 23.35
CA LEU A 139 -2.97 -9.86 24.79
C LEU A 139 -4.42 -9.66 25.30
N ALA A 140 -5.17 -8.72 24.70
CA ALA A 140 -6.57 -8.48 25.03
C ALA A 140 -7.50 -9.62 24.60
N SER A 141 -7.28 -10.23 23.44
CA SER A 141 -8.04 -11.37 22.94
C SER A 141 -7.78 -12.66 23.72
N ASN A 142 -6.56 -12.83 24.27
CA ASN A 142 -6.23 -13.93 25.17
C ASN A 142 -6.71 -13.75 26.62
N SER A 143 -7.24 -12.57 26.99
CA SER A 143 -7.77 -12.30 28.33
C SER A 143 -9.30 -12.39 28.42
N VAL A 144 -9.99 -12.78 27.34
CA VAL A 144 -11.45 -13.04 27.32
C VAL A 144 -11.78 -14.53 27.50
N VAL A 145 -10.79 -15.39 27.67
CA VAL A 145 -10.98 -16.83 27.94
C VAL A 145 -10.71 -17.13 29.41
N ASP A 146 -11.52 -16.56 30.29
CA ASP A 146 -11.79 -17.06 31.65
C ASP A 146 -12.91 -16.20 32.26
N GLY A 147 -14.12 -16.76 32.28
CA GLY A 147 -15.33 -16.14 32.81
C GLY A 147 -16.59 -16.95 32.51
#